data_AF-A0A848ZQW2-F1
#
_entry.id   AF-A0A848ZQW2-F1
#
_cell.length_a   1.000
_cell.length_b   1.000
_cell.length_c   1.000
_cell.angle_alpha   90.00
_cell.angle_beta   90.00
_cell.angle_gamma   90.00
#
_symmetry.space_group_name_H-M   'P 1'
#
loop_
_entity.id
_entity.type
_entity.pdbx_description
1 polymer ?
#
loop_
_entity_poly.entity_id
_entity_poly.type
_entity_poly.pdbx_seq_one_letter_code
_entity_poly.pdbx_strand_id
1 'polypeptide(L)'
;MITSFKLQQLNTEEGKNIITRNLSRICDLRILDIDIINKTISLVYNNPFTLDCAKKELRRIGYSLTSNKDLPKPRFHKANNGITSLFS
;
A
#
# COMPACT_ATOMS: atom_id res chain seq x y z
N MET A 1 5.26 16.56 2.07
CA MET A 1 5.85 15.21 1.93
C MET A 1 5.10 14.48 0.82
N ILE A 2 5.81 13.74 -0.04
CA ILE A 2 5.19 12.90 -1.07
C ILE A 2 5.52 11.46 -0.73
N THR A 3 4.53 10.57 -0.69
CA THR A 3 4.76 9.16 -0.41
C THR A 3 3.77 8.29 -1.17
N SER A 4 4.30 7.20 -1.74
CA SER A 4 3.52 6.17 -2.41
C SER A 4 3.39 4.94 -1.51
N PHE A 5 2.19 4.39 -1.45
CA PHE A 5 1.84 3.26 -0.60
C PHE A 5 1.23 2.14 -1.41
N LYS A 6 1.40 0.90 -0.94
CA LYS A 6 0.68 -0.25 -1.48
C LYS A 6 -0.71 -0.34 -0.86
N LEU A 7 -1.69 -0.68 -1.70
CA LEU A 7 -3.11 -0.77 -1.38
C LEU A 7 -3.69 -2.03 -2.05
N GLN A 8 -3.35 -3.20 -1.52
CA GLN A 8 -3.62 -4.50 -2.17
C GLN A 8 -5.11 -4.77 -2.40
N GLN A 9 -5.99 -4.17 -1.59
CA GLN A 9 -7.44 -4.33 -1.69
C GLN A 9 -8.05 -3.54 -2.86
N LEU A 10 -7.28 -2.66 -3.52
CA LEU A 10 -7.77 -1.83 -4.62
C LEU A 10 -7.90 -2.65 -5.91
N ASN A 11 -9.07 -3.22 -6.19
CA ASN A 11 -9.28 -4.09 -7.35
C ASN A 11 -10.26 -3.55 -8.40
N THR A 12 -10.98 -2.47 -8.08
CA THR A 12 -12.07 -1.96 -8.92
C THR A 12 -12.00 -0.45 -9.02
N GLU A 13 -12.55 0.10 -10.12
CA GLU A 13 -12.72 1.54 -10.29
C GLU A 13 -13.67 2.12 -9.23
N GLU A 14 -14.69 1.35 -8.83
CA GLU A 14 -15.57 1.71 -7.72
C GLU A 14 -14.78 1.93 -6.43
N GLY A 15 -13.83 1.04 -6.10
CA GLY A 15 -12.96 1.20 -4.94
C GLY A 15 -12.11 2.47 -5.02
N LYS A 16 -11.55 2.77 -6.20
CA LYS A 16 -10.83 4.03 -6.45
C LYS A 16 -11.73 5.26 -6.22
N ASN A 17 -12.97 5.22 -6.66
CA ASN A 17 -13.94 6.30 -6.46
C ASN A 17 -14.29 6.48 -4.97
N ILE A 18 -14.50 5.38 -4.24
CA ILE A 18 -14.74 5.41 -2.79
C ILE A 18 -13.56 6.02 -2.05
N ILE A 19 -12.32 5.60 -2.37
CA ILE A 19 -11.10 6.14 -1.76
C ILE A 19 -10.98 7.64 -2.04
N THR A 20 -11.09 8.03 -3.31
CA THR A 20 -10.97 9.43 -3.74
C THR A 20 -11.98 10.31 -3.02
N ARG A 21 -13.24 9.90 -2.98
CA ARG A 21 -14.33 10.61 -2.30
C ARG A 21 -14.04 10.83 -0.82
N ASN A 22 -13.56 9.80 -0.11
CA ASN A 22 -13.34 9.92 1.34
C ASN A 22 -12.07 10.70 1.68
N LEU A 23 -10.97 10.44 0.96
CA LEU A 23 -9.70 11.12 1.20
C LEU A 23 -9.72 12.60 0.79
N SER A 24 -10.52 12.98 -0.21
CA SER A 24 -10.67 14.40 -0.62
C SER A 24 -11.22 15.31 0.48
N ARG A 25 -11.83 14.75 1.54
CA ARG A 25 -12.35 15.50 2.70
C ARG A 25 -11.28 15.89 3.71
N ILE A 26 -10.05 15.39 3.55
CA ILE A 26 -8.93 15.69 4.44
C ILE A 26 -8.19 16.92 3.87
N CYS A 27 -8.38 18.09 4.50
CA CYS A 27 -7.95 19.40 3.98
C CYS A 27 -6.49 19.47 3.52
N ASP A 28 -5.56 18.89 4.29
CA ASP A 28 -4.11 18.93 4.02
C ASP A 28 -3.59 17.72 3.23
N LEU A 29 -4.49 16.93 2.64
CA LEU A 29 -4.17 15.75 1.85
C LEU A 29 -4.51 15.97 0.38
N ARG A 30 -3.57 15.66 -0.51
CA ARG A 30 -3.84 15.59 -1.96
C ARG A 30 -3.48 14.21 -2.48
N ILE A 31 -4.35 13.66 -3.30
CA ILE A 31 -4.06 12.47 -4.09
C ILE A 31 -3.37 12.93 -5.37
N LEU A 32 -2.17 12.40 -5.64
CA LEU A 32 -1.50 12.59 -6.93
C LEU A 32 -1.98 11.59 -7.96
N ASP A 33 -2.07 10.32 -7.53
CA ASP A 33 -2.40 9.22 -8.41
C ASP A 33 -2.93 8.02 -7.63
N ILE A 34 -3.81 7.26 -8.28
CA ILE A 34 -4.31 5.96 -7.81
C ILE A 34 -4.21 4.99 -8.99
N ASP A 35 -3.30 4.02 -8.85
CA ASP A 35 -3.05 2.99 -9.85
C ASP A 35 -3.61 1.65 -9.38
N ILE A 36 -4.69 1.21 -10.03
CA ILE A 36 -5.39 -0.05 -9.74
C ILE A 36 -4.56 -1.25 -10.20
N ILE A 37 -3.77 -1.13 -11.28
CA ILE A 37 -2.96 -2.23 -11.80
C ILE A 37 -1.82 -2.51 -10.83
N ASN A 38 -1.09 -1.46 -10.44
CA ASN A 38 0.06 -1.58 -9.53
C ASN A 38 -0.31 -1.60 -8.05
N LYS A 39 -1.61 -1.46 -7.72
CA LYS A 39 -2.15 -1.43 -6.35
C LYS A 39 -1.47 -0.35 -5.52
N THR A 40 -1.38 0.86 -6.06
CA THR A 40 -0.67 1.97 -5.40
C THR A 40 -1.50 3.23 -5.32
N ILE A 41 -1.27 3.99 -4.27
CA ILE A 41 -1.78 5.36 -4.11
C ILE A 41 -0.61 6.28 -3.73
N SER A 42 -0.54 7.41 -4.42
CA SER A 42 0.47 8.45 -4.19
C SER A 42 -0.19 9.67 -3.55
N LEU A 43 0.32 10.06 -2.38
CA LEU A 43 -0.25 11.12 -1.55
C LEU A 43 0.76 12.24 -1.33
N VAL A 44 0.28 13.49 -1.37
CA VAL A 44 0.96 14.66 -0.83
C VAL A 44 0.27 15.10 0.44
N TYR A 45 1.06 15.36 1.47
CA TYR A 45 0.56 15.89 2.73
C TYR A 45 1.61 16.77 3.41
N ASN A 46 1.15 17.76 4.17
CA ASN A 46 2.02 18.75 4.81
C ASN A 46 2.51 18.31 6.19
N ASN A 47 1.83 17.36 6.84
CA ASN A 47 2.09 16.95 8.22
C ASN A 47 1.86 15.43 8.40
N PRO A 48 2.70 14.69 9.15
CA PRO A 48 2.46 13.28 9.49
C PRO A 48 1.09 13.00 10.10
N PHE A 49 0.50 13.91 10.88
CA PHE A 49 -0.86 13.73 11.42
C PHE A 49 -1.91 13.56 10.32
N THR A 50 -1.75 14.25 9.18
CA THR A 50 -2.63 14.12 8.01
C THR A 50 -2.59 12.70 7.44
N LEU A 51 -1.39 12.09 7.39
CA LEU A 51 -1.24 10.72 6.93
C LEU A 51 -1.92 9.72 7.88
N ASP A 52 -1.86 9.94 9.19
CA ASP A 52 -2.54 9.07 10.15
C ASP A 52 -4.07 9.19 10.07
N CYS A 53 -4.59 10.39 9.81
CA CYS A 53 -6.00 10.57 9.48
C CYS A 53 -6.38 9.81 8.20
N ALA A 54 -5.56 9.89 7.15
CA ALA A 54 -5.79 9.15 5.90
C ALA A 54 -5.81 7.63 6.13
N LYS A 55 -4.86 7.10 6.92
CA LYS A 55 -4.83 5.66 7.30
C LYS A 55 -6.08 5.24 8.07
N LYS A 56 -6.54 6.06 9.02
CA LYS A 56 -7.76 5.79 9.80
C LYS A 56 -8.98 5.77 8.90
N GLU A 57 -9.10 6.74 8.00
CA GLU A 57 -10.24 6.84 7.09
C GLU A 57 -10.26 5.66 6.10
N LEU A 58 -9.11 5.31 5.51
CA LEU A 58 -9.00 4.13 4.66
C LEU A 58 -9.40 2.85 5.38
N ARG A 59 -8.97 2.66 6.64
CA ARG A 59 -9.38 1.49 7.43
C ARG A 59 -10.88 1.42 7.64
N ARG A 60 -11.56 2.56 7.84
CA ARG A 60 -13.02 2.61 8.00
C ARG A 60 -13.77 2.18 6.74
N ILE A 61 -13.21 2.45 5.56
CA ILE A 61 -13.79 2.04 4.27
C ILE A 61 -13.21 0.72 3.74
N GLY A 62 -12.49 -0.04 4.57
CA GLY A 62 -12.03 -1.39 4.22
C GLY A 62 -10.68 -1.48 3.50
N TYR A 63 -9.90 -0.40 3.47
CA TYR A 63 -8.59 -0.33 2.82
C TYR A 63 -7.44 -0.14 3.82
N SER A 64 -6.25 -0.66 3.52
CA SER A 64 -5.08 -0.41 4.35
C SER A 64 -3.85 -0.02 3.52
N LEU A 65 -3.17 1.04 3.93
CA LEU A 65 -1.86 1.39 3.38
C LEU A 65 -0.82 0.46 3.99
N THR A 66 -0.12 -0.29 3.16
CA THR A 66 1.12 -0.98 3.54
C THR A 66 2.30 -0.16 3.01
N SER A 67 3.20 0.22 3.91
CA SER A 67 4.46 0.84 3.51
C SER A 67 5.40 -0.24 2.98
N ASN A 68 6.19 0.06 1.95
CA ASN A 68 7.30 -0.81 1.55
C ASN A 68 8.33 -1.02 2.69
N LYS A 69 8.35 -0.14 3.71
CA LYS A 69 9.18 -0.31 4.91
C LYS A 69 8.60 -1.32 5.91
N ASP A 70 7.31 -1.66 5.78
CA ASP A 70 6.61 -2.58 6.69
C ASP A 70 6.53 -4.00 6.11
N LEU A 71 6.93 -4.21 4.85
CA LEU A 71 7.15 -5.58 4.38
C LEU A 71 8.36 -6.15 5.12
N PRO A 72 8.24 -7.33 5.76
CA PRO A 72 9.42 -8.03 6.21
C PRO A 72 10.36 -8.19 5.01
N LYS A 73 11.64 -7.81 5.17
CA LYS A 73 12.67 -8.08 4.15
C LYS A 73 12.48 -9.53 3.69
N PRO A 74 12.36 -9.81 2.38
CA PRO A 74 12.25 -11.17 1.92
C PRO A 74 13.43 -11.94 2.51
N ARG A 75 13.13 -12.88 3.41
CA ARG A 75 14.13 -13.81 3.91
C ARG A 75 14.43 -14.69 2.71
N PHE A 76 15.49 -14.37 1.99
CA PHE A 76 16.10 -15.33 1.09
C PHE A 76 16.53 -16.49 1.99
N HIS A 77 15.70 -17.53 2.09
CA HIS A 77 16.15 -18.81 2.60
C HIS A 77 17.22 -19.28 1.63
N LYS A 78 18.48 -19.21 2.07
CA LYS A 78 19.59 -19.86 1.39
C LYS A 78 19.22 -21.35 1.31
N ALA A 79 18.89 -21.83 0.12
CA ALA A 79 18.65 -23.24 -0.12
C ALA A 79 19.98 -23.96 0.11
N ASN A 80 20.14 -24.53 1.30
CA ASN A 80 21.19 -25.50 1.57
C ASN A 80 20.74 -26.84 0.95
N ASN A 81 20.87 -26.98 -0.36
CA ASN A 81 20.66 -28.26 -1.02
C ASN A 81 21.99 -29.01 -1.07
N GLY A 82 22.36 -29.58 0.06
CA GLY A 82 23.28 -30.72 0.11
C GLY A 82 22.49 -31.96 0.45
N ILE A 83 22.07 -32.74 -0.57
CA ILE A 83 21.83 -34.19 -0.44
C ILE A 83 22.26 -34.85 -1.75
N THR A 84 23.36 -35.59 -1.67
CA THR A 84 23.71 -36.70 -2.57
C THR A 84 22.67 -37.82 -2.47
N SER A 85 22.15 -38.29 -3.60
CA SER A 85 22.29 -39.68 -4.08
C SER A 85 21.15 -40.12 -5.02
N LEU A 86 21.56 -40.96 -5.98
CA LEU A 86 20.79 -42.00 -6.67
C LEU A 86 19.62 -41.55 -7.55
N PHE A 87 19.83 -41.52 -8.87
CA PHE A 87 19.09 -42.32 -9.85
C PHE A 87 19.86 -42.35 -11.19
N SER A 88 20.12 -43.59 -11.64
CA SER A 88 20.56 -44.07 -12.96
C SER A 88 21.88 -43.59 -13.55
#